data_AF-A0A3R9L0S5-F1
#
_entry.id   AF-A0A3R9L0S5-F1
#
_cell.length_a   1.000
_cell.length_b   1.000
_cell.length_c   1.000
_cell.angle_alpha   90.00
_cell.angle_beta   90.00
_cell.angle_gamma   90.00
#
_symmetry.space_group_name_H-M   'P 1'
#
loop_
_entity.id
_entity.type
_entity.pdbx_description
1 polymer ?
#
loop_
_entity_poly.entity_id
_entity_poly.type
_entity_poly.pdbx_seq_one_letter_code
_entity_poly.pdbx_strand_id
1 'polypeptide(L)' 'MKSNKKKWEPRIINIMADGSVIEDLTGYVIPAGHTYYNVIKGIYTERI' A
#
# COMPACT_ATOMS: atom_id res chain seq x y z
N MET A 1 -26.49 24.07 -4.40
CA MET A 1 -25.15 23.95 -3.80
C MET A 1 -24.49 22.69 -4.38
N LYS A 2 -23.43 22.81 -5.18
CA LYS A 2 -22.74 21.63 -5.74
C LYS A 2 -21.95 20.97 -4.61
N SER A 3 -22.25 19.72 -4.28
CA SER A 3 -21.52 18.96 -3.27
C SER A 3 -20.08 18.78 -3.77
N ASN A 4 -19.11 19.40 -3.08
CA ASN A 4 -17.69 19.16 -3.33
C ASN A 4 -17.40 17.73 -2.85
N LYS A 5 -17.49 16.74 -3.73
CA LYS A 5 -17.12 15.36 -3.42
C LYS A 5 -15.63 15.37 -3.08
N LYS A 6 -15.27 14.99 -1.85
CA LYS A 6 -13.86 14.82 -1.48
C LYS A 6 -13.23 13.87 -2.49
N LYS A 7 -12.09 14.28 -3.05
CA LYS A 7 -11.28 13.44 -3.93
C LYS A 7 -10.91 12.18 -3.15
N TRP A 8 -11.17 11.01 -3.73
CA TRP A 8 -10.74 9.75 -3.15
C TRP A 8 -9.23 9.60 -3.36
N GLU A 9 -8.48 9.41 -2.27
CA GLU A 9 -7.03 9.23 -2.29
C GLU A 9 -6.70 7.89 -1.61
N PRO A 10 -6.46 6.82 -2.38
CA PRO A 10 -6.13 5.52 -1.80
C PRO A 10 -4.80 5.58 -1.05
N ARG A 11 -4.72 4.88 0.08
CA ARG A 11 -3.48 4.67 0.84
C ARG A 11 -3.26 3.16 1.01
N ILE A 12 -2.01 2.73 0.83
CA ILE A 12 -1.57 1.38 1.14
C ILE A 12 -1.00 1.40 2.55
N ILE A 13 -1.42 0.46 3.40
CA ILE A 13 -0.89 0.28 4.77
C ILE A 13 -0.46 -1.17 4.96
N ASN A 14 0.54 -1.39 5.82
CA ASN A 14 1.00 -2.73 6.16
C ASN A 14 0.55 -3.09 7.56
N ILE A 15 -0.09 -4.26 7.68
CA ILE A 15 -0.48 -4.84 8.95
C ILE A 15 0.33 -6.12 9.13
N MET A 16 1.10 -6.18 10.21
CA MET A 16 1.94 -7.30 10.57
C MET A 16 1.11 -8.42 11.22
N ALA A 17 1.68 -9.62 11.35
CA ALA A 17 0.97 -10.78 11.92
C ALA A 17 0.57 -10.57 13.40
N ASP A 18 1.26 -9.69 14.11
CA ASP A 18 0.95 -9.27 15.48
C ASP A 18 -0.09 -8.13 15.54
N GLY A 19 -0.62 -7.70 14.38
CA GLY A 19 -1.59 -6.63 14.26
C GLY A 19 -1.00 -5.22 14.26
N SER A 20 0.32 -5.07 14.36
CA SER A 20 0.96 -3.76 14.30
C SER A 20 0.88 -3.17 12.89
N VAL A 21 0.69 -1.86 12.81
CA VAL A 21 0.71 -1.12 11.54
C VAL A 21 2.11 -0.52 11.36
N ILE A 22 2.75 -0.84 10.24
CA ILE A 22 4.05 -0.29 9.88
C ILE A 22 3.89 0.59 8.64
N GLU A 23 4.09 1.90 8.81
CA GLU A 23 4.06 2.86 7.69
C GLU A 23 5.44 3.06 7.05
N ASP A 24 6.51 2.88 7.82
CA ASP A 24 7.89 2.97 7.34
C ASP A 24 8.53 1.59 7.26
N LEU A 25 8.75 1.13 6.03
CA LEU A 25 9.39 -0.15 5.75
C LEU A 25 10.91 -0.02 5.57
N THR A 26 11.47 1.17 5.80
CA THR A 26 12.91 1.40 5.75
C THR A 26 13.58 0.53 6.81
N GLY A 27 14.20 -0.58 6.38
CA GLY A 27 14.80 -1.59 7.25
C GLY A 27 14.19 -3.00 7.15
N TYR A 28 13.07 -3.15 6.43
CA TYR A 28 12.46 -4.46 6.17
C TYR A 28 12.81 -4.96 4.76
N VAL A 29 13.28 -6.21 4.67
CA VAL A 29 13.49 -6.90 3.40
C VAL A 29 12.25 -7.74 3.08
N ILE A 30 11.55 -7.37 2.01
CA ILE A 30 10.43 -8.17 1.49
C ILE A 30 10.99 -9.21 0.52
N PRO A 31 10.82 -10.52 0.76
CA PRO A 31 11.33 -11.55 -0.13
C PRO A 31 10.73 -11.45 -1.54
N ALA A 32 11.55 -11.75 -2.56
CA ALA A 32 11.06 -11.91 -3.91
C ALA A 32 10.04 -13.06 -3.98
N GLY A 33 8.92 -12.85 -4.69
CA GLY A 33 7.82 -13.81 -4.77
C GLY A 33 6.77 -13.68 -3.67
N HIS A 34 7.00 -12.86 -2.64
CA HIS A 34 5.98 -12.55 -1.65
C HIS A 34 4.83 -11.73 -2.29
N THR A 35 3.58 -12.09 -2.00
CA THR A 35 2.38 -11.47 -2.61
C THR A 35 2.38 -9.95 -2.49
N TYR A 36 2.84 -9.43 -1.35
CA TYR A 36 2.97 -7.98 -1.11
C TYR A 36 3.85 -7.26 -2.14
N TYR A 37 4.99 -7.85 -2.51
CA TYR A 37 5.89 -7.29 -3.52
C TYR A 37 5.20 -7.20 -4.88
N ASN A 38 4.45 -8.24 -5.27
CA ASN A 38 3.74 -8.28 -6.54
C ASN A 38 2.61 -7.24 -6.58
N VAL A 39 1.86 -7.05 -5.49
CA VAL A 39 0.78 -6.05 -5.39
C VAL A 39 1.31 -4.63 -5.51
N ILE A 40 2.37 -4.30 -4.76
CA ILE A 40 2.98 -2.97 -4.81
C ILE A 40 3.60 -2.71 -6.18
N LYS A 41 4.35 -3.69 -6.72
CA LYS A 41 4.90 -3.58 -8.06
C LYS A 41 3.80 -3.32 -9.09
N GLY A 42 2.65 -4.00 -8.98
CA GLY A 42 1.47 -3.71 -9.80
C GLY A 42 1.06 -2.25 -9.70
N ILE A 43 0.77 -1.75 -8.49
CA ILE A 43 0.26 -0.38 -8.28
C ILE A 43 1.22 0.71 -8.80
N TYR A 44 2.53 0.55 -8.62
CA TYR A 44 3.52 1.57 -8.98
C TYR A 44 4.00 1.49 -10.44
N THR A 45 4.00 0.29 -11.04
CA THR A 45 4.57 0.06 -12.38
C THR A 45 3.49 -0.01 -13.45
N GLU A 46 2.35 -0.59 -13.10
CA GLU A 46 1.17 -0.71 -13.95
C GLU A 46 0.12 0.22 -13.36
N ARG A 47 0.06 1.48 -13.82
CA ARG A 47 -1.06 2.37 -13.50
C ARG A 47 -2.36 1.66 -13.91
N ILE A 48 -3.07 1.09 -12.94
CA ILE A 48 -4.51 0.84 -13.03
C ILE A 48 -5.22 2.19 -12.95
#